data_AF-A0A1X4I8N8-F1
#
_entry.id   AF-A0A1X4I8N8-F1
#
_cell.length_a   1.000
_cell.length_b   1.000
_cell.length_c   1.000
_cell.angle_alpha   90.00
_cell.angle_beta   90.00
_cell.angle_gamma   90.00
#
_symmetry.space_group_name_H-M   'P 1'
#
loop_
_entity.id
_entity.type
_entity.pdbx_description
1 polymer ?
#
loop_
_entity_poly.entity_id
_entity_poly.type
_entity_poly.pdbx_seq_one_letter_code
_entity_poly.pdbx_strand_id
1 'polypeptide(L)'
;MSSGVLVRPAVRGATALRGGGTWRPTPYQLFGFLFWLVMSLAYWRVPLCCDAGQHAAVVERLRDDLLNPRHPTADLPGAGSPSYSPFALAQGVAARLTGLGGWEVLKLTGPLNLLVLLTGIGRFVRVLTPRPWAPVLALGAMTLLWGVERAWWSGYLNLMSMTGNLAYPSAFATGLVLWAWALTGARARNAGAVRYVGPGGLRPVPGYAALGALYGLVLLVHPITAVAAALGAAA
;
A
#
# COMPACT_ATOMS: atom_id res chain seq x y z
N MET A 1 -11.77 67.08 8.13
CA MET A 1 -12.75 66.17 7.52
C MET A 1 -12.14 64.78 7.47
N SER A 2 -12.53 63.90 8.38
CA SER A 2 -11.96 62.56 8.53
C SER A 2 -12.75 61.56 7.69
N SER A 3 -12.07 60.94 6.71
CA SER A 3 -12.62 59.93 5.83
C SER A 3 -12.82 58.60 6.58
N GLY A 4 -14.09 58.24 6.81
CA GLY A 4 -14.48 56.97 7.42
C GLY A 4 -14.18 55.78 6.50
N VAL A 5 -13.38 54.84 7.01
CA VAL A 5 -13.11 53.55 6.37
C VAL A 5 -14.39 52.71 6.43
N LEU A 6 -15.02 52.48 5.28
CA LEU A 6 -16.13 51.55 5.12
C LEU A 6 -15.61 50.11 5.21
N VAL A 7 -15.69 49.53 6.40
CA VAL A 7 -15.47 48.09 6.61
C VAL A 7 -16.69 47.34 6.05
N ARG A 8 -16.52 46.67 4.91
CA ARG A 8 -17.53 45.73 4.37
C ARG A 8 -17.68 44.54 5.34
N PRO A 9 -18.89 44.19 5.81
CA PRO A 9 -19.08 42.96 6.56
C PRO A 9 -18.87 41.76 5.64
N ALA A 10 -18.03 40.81 6.07
CA ALA A 10 -17.95 39.50 5.44
C ALA A 10 -19.29 38.77 5.65
N VAL A 11 -20.06 38.62 4.57
CA VAL A 11 -21.26 37.77 4.55
C VAL A 11 -20.79 36.34 4.78
N ARG A 12 -20.88 35.87 6.02
CA ARG A 12 -20.73 34.45 6.35
C ARG A 12 -21.98 33.73 5.82
N GLY A 13 -21.91 33.26 4.59
CA GLY A 13 -22.93 32.42 3.98
C GLY A 13 -23.07 31.12 4.76
N ALA A 14 -24.03 31.08 5.69
CA ALA A 14 -24.48 29.90 6.42
C ALA A 14 -25.36 29.00 5.54
N THR A 15 -24.87 28.61 4.35
CA THR A 15 -25.58 27.74 3.40
C THR A 15 -24.68 26.62 2.87
N ALA A 16 -24.00 25.92 3.76
CA ALA A 16 -23.24 24.71 3.40
C ALA A 16 -23.67 23.46 4.21
N LEU A 17 -24.91 23.42 4.70
CA LEU A 17 -25.42 22.29 5.51
C LEU A 17 -26.42 21.38 4.78
N ARG A 18 -26.61 21.52 3.46
CA ARG A 18 -27.34 20.53 2.66
C ARG A 18 -26.70 20.34 1.29
N GLY A 19 -25.52 19.74 1.28
CA GLY A 19 -24.94 19.16 0.08
C GLY A 19 -25.33 17.69 -0.02
N GLY A 20 -26.55 17.41 -0.48
CA GLY A 20 -26.95 16.08 -0.97
C GLY A 20 -26.22 15.75 -2.28
N GLY A 21 -24.89 15.74 -2.23
CA GLY A 21 -24.03 15.47 -3.38
C GLY A 21 -24.13 14.00 -3.73
N THR A 22 -24.74 13.69 -4.87
CA THR A 22 -24.59 12.39 -5.52
C THR A 22 -23.10 12.04 -5.54
N TRP A 23 -22.71 10.95 -4.88
CA TRP A 23 -21.34 10.48 -4.87
C TRP A 23 -20.93 10.13 -6.31
N ARG A 24 -20.17 11.03 -6.95
CA ARG A 24 -19.63 10.78 -8.30
C ARG A 24 -18.26 10.11 -8.14
N PRO A 25 -18.07 8.89 -8.66
CA PRO A 25 -16.77 8.24 -8.60
C PRO A 25 -15.74 9.08 -9.35
N THR A 26 -14.58 9.27 -8.74
CA THR A 26 -13.42 9.89 -9.39
C THR A 26 -12.93 9.01 -10.55
N PRO A 27 -12.26 9.58 -11.58
CA PRO A 27 -11.67 8.79 -12.66
C PRO A 27 -10.80 7.66 -12.10
N TYR A 28 -10.00 7.93 -11.08
CA TYR A 28 -9.15 6.91 -10.45
C TYR A 28 -9.93 5.79 -9.77
N GLN A 29 -11.11 6.04 -9.20
CA GLN A 29 -11.93 4.97 -8.64
C GLN A 29 -12.45 4.05 -9.74
N LEU A 30 -12.89 4.62 -10.88
CA LEU A 30 -13.35 3.83 -12.01
C LEU A 30 -12.21 3.03 -12.66
N PHE A 31 -11.16 3.72 -13.12
CA PHE A 31 -10.03 3.07 -13.80
C PHE A 31 -9.22 2.18 -12.87
N GLY A 32 -9.07 2.57 -11.60
CA GLY A 32 -8.41 1.75 -10.58
C GLY A 32 -9.20 0.49 -10.26
N PHE A 33 -10.53 0.57 -10.19
CA PHE A 33 -11.37 -0.63 -10.00
C PHE A 33 -11.33 -1.55 -11.23
N LEU A 34 -11.43 -0.99 -12.44
CA LEU A 34 -11.31 -1.77 -13.67
C LEU A 34 -9.94 -2.44 -13.77
N PHE A 35 -8.86 -1.71 -13.46
CA PHE A 35 -7.51 -2.28 -13.42
C PHE A 35 -7.40 -3.39 -12.36
N TRP A 36 -7.93 -3.16 -11.15
CA TRP A 36 -7.96 -4.17 -10.10
C TRP A 36 -8.66 -5.44 -10.56
N LEU A 37 -9.85 -5.29 -11.16
CA LEU A 37 -10.66 -6.41 -11.63
C LEU A 37 -9.95 -7.18 -12.75
N VAL A 38 -9.53 -6.49 -13.81
CA VAL A 38 -8.87 -7.12 -14.97
C VAL A 38 -7.57 -7.80 -14.54
N MET A 39 -6.75 -7.13 -13.74
CA MET A 39 -5.47 -7.70 -13.30
C MET A 39 -5.68 -8.87 -12.33
N SER A 40 -6.68 -8.81 -11.45
CA SER A 40 -7.02 -9.95 -10.56
C SER A 40 -7.49 -11.16 -11.36
N LEU A 41 -8.34 -10.94 -12.36
CA LEU A 41 -8.76 -12.00 -13.28
C LEU A 41 -7.58 -12.57 -14.06
N ALA A 42 -6.70 -11.72 -14.59
CA ALA A 42 -5.49 -12.15 -15.30
C ALA A 42 -4.56 -12.97 -14.38
N TYR A 43 -4.33 -12.50 -13.16
CA TYR A 43 -3.53 -13.18 -12.13
C TYR A 43 -4.08 -14.58 -11.81
N TRP A 44 -5.40 -14.74 -11.69
CA TRP A 44 -6.00 -16.06 -11.46
C TRP A 44 -5.96 -16.99 -12.68
N ARG A 45 -5.89 -16.44 -13.89
CA ARG A 45 -5.81 -17.21 -15.13
C ARG A 45 -4.41 -17.73 -15.43
N VAL A 46 -3.37 -17.03 -14.98
CA VAL A 46 -1.99 -17.44 -15.20
C VAL A 46 -1.55 -18.39 -14.08
N PRO A 47 -1.02 -19.58 -14.41
CA PRO A 47 -0.46 -20.47 -13.40
C PRO A 47 0.67 -19.78 -12.63
N LEU A 48 0.55 -19.80 -11.31
CA LEU A 48 1.62 -19.36 -10.42
C LEU A 48 2.83 -20.27 -10.62
N CYS A 49 3.99 -19.67 -10.84
CA CYS A 49 5.24 -20.39 -11.14
C CYS A 49 6.39 -19.83 -10.30
N CYS A 50 7.60 -20.39 -10.48
CA CYS A 50 8.83 -19.96 -9.82
C CYS A 50 8.70 -20.05 -8.29
N ASP A 51 8.92 -18.93 -7.59
CA ASP A 51 8.97 -18.85 -6.12
C ASP A 51 7.59 -19.02 -5.45
N ALA A 52 6.50 -19.06 -6.23
CA ALA A 52 5.16 -19.22 -5.67
C ALA A 52 5.01 -20.50 -4.86
N GLY A 53 5.67 -21.60 -5.26
CA GLY A 53 5.68 -22.85 -4.49
C GLY A 53 6.35 -22.68 -3.13
N GLN A 54 7.44 -21.92 -3.05
CA GLN A 54 8.11 -21.58 -1.80
C GLN A 54 7.20 -20.73 -0.90
N HIS A 55 6.53 -19.72 -1.45
CA HIS A 55 5.58 -18.92 -0.68
C HIS A 55 4.37 -19.74 -0.20
N ALA A 56 3.88 -20.69 -1.01
CA ALA A 56 2.78 -21.57 -0.62
C ALA A 56 3.20 -22.46 0.56
N ALA A 57 4.41 -23.03 0.48
CA ALA A 57 4.98 -23.84 1.54
C ALA A 57 5.11 -23.06 2.84
N VAL A 58 5.58 -21.81 2.79
CA VAL A 58 5.67 -20.92 3.97
C VAL A 58 4.32 -20.79 4.68
N VAL A 59 3.24 -20.58 3.91
CA VAL A 59 1.88 -20.46 4.46
C VAL A 59 1.45 -21.77 5.10
N GLU A 60 1.68 -22.92 4.47
CA GLU A 60 1.34 -24.23 5.06
C GLU A 60 2.11 -24.48 6.36
N ARG A 61 3.42 -24.18 6.40
CA ARG A 61 4.22 -24.37 7.63
C ARG A 61 3.71 -23.51 8.78
N LEU A 62 3.32 -22.27 8.51
CA LEU A 62 2.76 -21.36 9.52
C LEU A 62 1.33 -21.73 9.92
N ARG A 63 0.55 -22.28 8.99
CA ARG A 63 -0.78 -22.80 9.27
C ARG A 63 -0.70 -23.94 10.30
N ASP A 64 0.25 -24.84 10.12
CA ASP A 64 0.52 -25.97 11.01
C ASP A 64 1.01 -25.49 12.40
N ASP A 65 2.10 -24.72 12.43
CA ASP A 65 2.68 -24.17 13.67
C ASP A 65 3.17 -22.72 13.46
N LEU A 66 2.51 -21.79 14.14
CA LEU A 66 2.84 -20.36 14.08
C LEU A 66 4.11 -20.00 14.88
N LEU A 67 4.42 -20.76 15.92
CA LEU A 67 5.51 -20.44 16.86
C LEU A 67 6.81 -21.09 16.43
N ASN A 68 6.76 -22.34 15.96
CA ASN A 68 7.94 -23.10 15.56
C ASN A 68 7.76 -23.75 14.17
N PRO A 69 7.49 -22.95 13.11
CA PRO A 69 7.33 -23.50 11.76
C PRO A 69 8.62 -24.18 11.29
N ARG A 70 8.50 -25.24 10.48
CA ARG A 70 9.63 -25.91 9.81
C ARG A 70 10.10 -25.12 8.59
N HIS A 71 11.37 -25.23 8.19
CA HIS A 71 11.89 -24.56 7.01
C HIS A 71 11.07 -24.92 5.74
N PRO A 72 10.68 -23.93 4.90
CA PRO A 72 9.74 -24.17 3.81
C PRO A 72 10.31 -25.06 2.69
N THR A 73 11.63 -25.08 2.51
CA THR A 73 12.31 -25.78 1.40
C THR A 73 13.31 -26.86 1.83
N ALA A 74 13.53 -27.07 3.12
CA ALA A 74 14.51 -28.02 3.64
C ALA A 74 13.97 -28.71 4.89
N ASP A 75 14.41 -29.94 5.18
CA ASP A 75 13.98 -30.68 6.35
C ASP A 75 14.78 -30.29 7.61
N LEU A 76 14.54 -29.06 8.08
CA LEU A 76 15.20 -28.46 9.25
C LEU A 76 14.27 -27.44 9.94
N PRO A 77 14.56 -27.03 11.19
CA PRO A 77 13.77 -26.01 11.90
C PRO A 77 13.71 -24.68 11.13
N GLY A 78 12.58 -23.98 11.13
CA GLY A 78 12.39 -22.78 10.30
C GLY A 78 13.05 -21.50 10.82
N ALA A 79 13.62 -21.51 12.03
CA ALA A 79 14.31 -20.36 12.61
C ALA A 79 15.42 -19.85 11.68
N GLY A 80 15.39 -18.56 11.35
CA GLY A 80 16.36 -17.93 10.46
C GLY A 80 16.02 -18.01 8.96
N SER A 81 14.91 -18.65 8.56
CA SER A 81 14.49 -18.60 7.15
C SER A 81 14.09 -17.17 6.76
N PRO A 82 14.65 -16.59 5.68
CA PRO A 82 14.30 -15.24 5.23
C PRO A 82 12.86 -15.16 4.68
N SER A 83 12.17 -16.29 4.55
CA SER A 83 10.81 -16.37 4.05
C SER A 83 9.75 -16.07 5.12
N TYR A 84 10.10 -16.11 6.41
CA TYR A 84 9.20 -15.72 7.49
C TYR A 84 9.27 -14.22 7.74
N SER A 85 8.13 -13.56 7.54
CA SER A 85 7.93 -12.13 7.75
C SER A 85 6.57 -11.90 8.43
N PRO A 86 6.31 -10.70 8.97
CA PRO A 86 4.98 -10.36 9.49
C PRO A 86 3.86 -10.54 8.46
N PHE A 87 4.16 -10.34 7.17
CA PHE A 87 3.23 -10.60 6.07
C PHE A 87 2.92 -12.09 5.92
N ALA A 88 3.96 -12.94 5.90
CA ALA A 88 3.77 -14.39 5.86
C ALA A 88 3.01 -14.91 7.09
N LEU A 89 3.29 -14.37 8.28
CA LEU A 89 2.57 -14.70 9.51
C LEU A 89 1.09 -14.38 9.39
N ALA A 90 0.72 -13.21 8.86
CA ALA A 90 -0.67 -12.85 8.62
C ALA A 90 -1.36 -13.82 7.65
N GLN A 91 -0.66 -14.26 6.60
CA GLN A 91 -1.17 -15.28 5.68
C GLN A 91 -1.38 -16.63 6.36
N GLY A 92 -0.44 -17.09 7.20
CA GLY A 92 -0.56 -18.34 7.96
C GLY A 92 -1.71 -18.31 8.99
N VAL A 93 -1.88 -17.19 9.70
CA VAL A 93 -3.03 -16.98 10.59
C VAL A 93 -4.35 -17.04 9.81
N ALA A 94 -4.43 -16.36 8.67
CA ALA A 94 -5.60 -16.40 7.81
C ALA A 94 -5.89 -17.83 7.30
N ALA A 95 -4.86 -18.57 6.89
CA ALA A 95 -4.97 -19.97 6.49
C ALA A 95 -5.55 -20.84 7.62
N ARG A 96 -5.07 -20.65 8.85
CA ARG A 96 -5.54 -21.38 10.03
C ARG A 96 -6.99 -21.06 10.39
N LEU A 97 -7.39 -19.79 10.30
CA LEU A 97 -8.76 -19.34 10.60
C LEU A 97 -9.78 -19.77 9.55
N THR A 98 -9.37 -19.88 8.28
CA THR A 98 -10.26 -20.17 7.16
C THR A 98 -10.23 -21.65 6.73
N GLY A 99 -9.20 -22.39 7.13
CA GLY A 99 -8.95 -23.75 6.67
C GLY A 99 -8.38 -23.83 5.24
N LEU A 100 -8.07 -22.71 4.61
CA LEU A 100 -7.49 -22.65 3.27
C LEU A 100 -6.03 -23.14 3.25
N GLY A 101 -5.62 -23.76 2.14
CA GLY A 101 -4.24 -24.11 1.89
C GLY A 101 -3.40 -22.92 1.39
N GLY A 102 -2.09 -23.14 1.30
CA GLY A 102 -1.13 -22.10 0.93
C GLY A 102 -1.36 -21.54 -0.47
N TRP A 103 -1.77 -22.39 -1.41
CA TRP A 103 -2.09 -21.96 -2.78
C TRP A 103 -3.37 -21.13 -2.86
N GLU A 104 -4.41 -21.49 -2.11
CA GLU A 104 -5.64 -20.70 -2.05
C GLU A 104 -5.37 -19.34 -1.41
N VAL A 105 -4.60 -19.31 -0.32
CA VAL A 105 -4.21 -18.07 0.35
C VAL A 105 -3.41 -17.17 -0.58
N LEU A 106 -2.46 -17.70 -1.35
CA LEU A 106 -1.74 -16.93 -2.38
C LEU A 106 -2.68 -16.35 -3.43
N LYS A 107 -3.61 -17.16 -3.95
CA LYS A 107 -4.59 -16.69 -4.95
C LYS A 107 -5.44 -15.53 -4.42
N LEU A 108 -5.78 -15.52 -3.13
CA LEU A 108 -6.49 -14.41 -2.50
C LEU A 108 -5.58 -13.21 -2.18
N THR A 109 -4.32 -13.49 -1.84
CA THR A 109 -3.33 -12.47 -1.51
C THR A 109 -3.06 -11.54 -2.69
N GLY A 110 -2.98 -12.05 -3.92
CA GLY A 110 -2.69 -11.23 -5.10
C GLY A 110 -3.62 -10.01 -5.26
N PRO A 111 -4.95 -10.22 -5.34
CA PRO A 111 -5.93 -9.14 -5.38
C PRO A 111 -5.89 -8.20 -4.16
N LEU A 112 -5.59 -8.71 -2.96
CA LEU A 112 -5.48 -7.89 -1.76
C LEU A 112 -4.25 -6.97 -1.82
N ASN A 113 -3.10 -7.50 -2.19
CA ASN A 113 -1.88 -6.71 -2.41
C ASN A 113 -2.10 -5.64 -3.48
N LEU A 114 -2.82 -5.97 -4.55
CA LEU A 114 -3.17 -5.02 -5.59
C LEU A 114 -4.04 -3.86 -5.05
N LEU A 115 -4.99 -4.13 -4.15
CA LEU A 115 -5.76 -3.06 -3.50
C LEU A 115 -4.87 -2.16 -2.65
N VAL A 116 -3.94 -2.73 -1.88
CA VAL A 116 -2.99 -1.95 -1.08
C VAL A 116 -2.13 -1.07 -1.97
N LEU A 117 -1.65 -1.61 -3.09
CA LEU A 117 -0.89 -0.86 -4.09
C LEU A 117 -1.71 0.28 -4.71
N LEU A 118 -2.90 0.01 -5.23
CA LEU A 118 -3.76 1.02 -5.87
C LEU A 118 -4.19 2.11 -4.88
N THR A 119 -4.57 1.73 -3.66
CA THR A 119 -4.91 2.73 -2.64
C THR A 119 -3.70 3.57 -2.25
N GLY A 120 -2.51 2.97 -2.16
CA GLY A 120 -1.24 3.66 -1.94
C GLY A 120 -0.93 4.67 -3.05
N ILE A 121 -0.97 4.27 -4.33
CA ILE A 121 -0.77 5.14 -5.50
C ILE A 121 -1.75 6.32 -5.43
N GLY A 122 -3.05 6.02 -5.27
CA GLY A 122 -4.08 7.04 -5.23
C GLY A 122 -3.88 8.07 -4.11
N ARG A 123 -3.44 7.62 -2.93
CA ARG A 123 -3.16 8.49 -1.79
C ARG A 123 -1.90 9.32 -2.00
N PHE A 124 -0.81 8.71 -2.45
CA PHE A 124 0.47 9.40 -2.64
C PHE A 124 0.41 10.43 -3.78
N VAL A 125 -0.18 10.09 -4.92
CA VAL A 125 -0.26 11.03 -6.04
C VAL A 125 -1.13 12.23 -5.71
N ARG A 126 -2.22 12.04 -4.96
CA ARG A 126 -3.06 13.15 -4.47
C ARG A 126 -2.34 14.02 -3.44
N VAL A 127 -1.32 13.48 -2.79
CA VAL A 127 -0.43 14.28 -1.98
C VAL A 127 0.39 15.20 -2.90
N LEU A 128 0.91 14.72 -4.02
CA LEU A 128 1.75 15.54 -4.91
C LEU A 128 0.96 16.53 -5.77
N THR A 129 -0.29 16.24 -6.13
CA THR A 129 -1.08 17.11 -7.01
C THR A 129 -2.60 16.97 -6.78
N PRO A 130 -3.38 18.07 -6.92
CA PRO A 130 -4.84 18.01 -6.81
C PRO A 130 -5.53 17.49 -8.09
N ARG A 131 -4.79 17.24 -9.18
CA ARG A 131 -5.37 16.87 -10.49
C ARG A 131 -6.04 15.49 -10.43
N PRO A 132 -7.32 15.35 -10.81
CA PRO A 132 -8.09 14.11 -10.63
C PRO A 132 -7.60 12.94 -11.51
N TRP A 133 -6.99 13.24 -12.65
CA TRP A 133 -6.44 12.25 -13.59
C TRP A 133 -5.00 11.83 -13.28
N ALA A 134 -4.28 12.56 -12.42
CA ALA A 134 -2.88 12.27 -12.14
C ALA A 134 -2.65 10.85 -11.58
N PRO A 135 -3.48 10.30 -10.67
CA PRO A 135 -3.31 8.93 -10.21
C PRO A 135 -3.53 7.87 -11.30
N VAL A 136 -4.39 8.16 -12.29
CA VAL A 136 -4.61 7.27 -13.45
C VAL A 136 -3.36 7.25 -14.32
N LEU A 137 -2.81 8.43 -14.63
CA LEU A 137 -1.57 8.55 -15.40
C LEU A 137 -0.37 7.93 -14.65
N ALA A 138 -0.30 8.09 -13.34
CA ALA A 138 0.74 7.46 -12.51
C ALA A 138 0.65 5.93 -12.54
N LEU A 139 -0.56 5.37 -12.46
CA LEU A 139 -0.77 3.92 -12.61
C LEU A 139 -0.35 3.43 -14.00
N GLY A 140 -0.74 4.15 -15.06
CA GLY A 140 -0.31 3.84 -16.42
C GLY A 140 1.21 3.91 -16.58
N ALA A 141 1.83 4.99 -16.10
CA ALA A 141 3.28 5.17 -16.15
C ALA A 141 4.02 4.06 -15.39
N MET A 142 3.57 3.72 -14.18
CA MET A 142 4.16 2.69 -13.34
C MET A 142 4.11 1.30 -14.00
N THR A 143 3.04 1.01 -14.75
CA THR A 143 2.80 -0.31 -15.34
C THR A 143 3.33 -0.46 -16.77
N LEU A 144 3.59 0.64 -17.48
CA LEU A 144 3.97 0.63 -18.90
C LEU A 144 5.40 1.11 -19.18
N LEU A 145 5.95 2.04 -18.38
CA LEU A 145 7.26 2.64 -18.69
C LEU A 145 8.45 1.68 -18.46
N TRP A 146 8.25 0.59 -17.73
CA TRP A 146 9.24 -0.47 -17.53
C TRP A 146 9.19 -1.55 -18.63
N GLY A 147 8.41 -1.33 -19.69
CA GLY A 147 8.06 -2.34 -20.68
C GLY A 147 6.83 -3.14 -20.24
N VAL A 148 6.22 -3.85 -21.19
CA VAL A 148 5.04 -4.70 -20.93
C VAL A 148 5.38 -6.19 -20.83
N GLU A 149 6.59 -6.59 -21.17
CA GLU A 149 7.02 -7.98 -21.15
C GLU A 149 7.28 -8.48 -19.72
N ARG A 150 7.26 -9.80 -19.55
CA ARG A 150 7.50 -10.43 -18.25
C ARG A 150 8.98 -10.26 -17.87
N ALA A 151 9.20 -9.44 -16.85
CA ALA A 151 10.48 -9.40 -16.14
C ALA A 151 10.45 -10.38 -14.96
N TRP A 152 11.48 -11.23 -14.88
CA TRP A 152 11.61 -12.29 -13.87
C TRP A 152 12.21 -11.80 -12.55
N TRP A 153 11.61 -10.75 -11.98
CA TRP A 153 11.96 -10.28 -10.64
C TRP A 153 10.69 -9.86 -9.90
N SER A 154 10.55 -10.36 -8.67
CA SER A 154 9.42 -10.14 -7.75
C SER A 154 8.99 -8.67 -7.57
N GLY A 155 9.89 -7.69 -7.75
CA GLY A 155 9.62 -6.27 -7.56
C GLY A 155 9.02 -5.55 -8.77
N TYR A 156 8.94 -6.20 -9.93
CA TYR A 156 8.39 -5.57 -11.14
C TYR A 156 6.87 -5.49 -11.09
N LEU A 157 6.37 -4.28 -11.33
CA LEU A 157 4.94 -3.93 -11.35
C LEU A 157 4.46 -3.57 -12.76
N ASN A 158 5.14 -4.10 -13.79
CA ASN A 158 4.61 -4.06 -15.15
C ASN A 158 3.47 -5.08 -15.32
N LEU A 159 2.67 -4.90 -16.38
CA LEU A 159 1.46 -5.68 -16.61
C LEU A 159 1.68 -7.19 -16.56
N MET A 160 2.67 -7.71 -17.30
CA MET A 160 2.87 -9.16 -17.41
C MET A 160 3.55 -9.77 -16.19
N SER A 161 4.44 -9.04 -15.51
CA SER A 161 5.04 -9.49 -14.24
C SER A 161 4.01 -9.58 -13.11
N MET A 162 3.05 -8.66 -13.06
CA MET A 162 1.98 -8.69 -12.05
C MET A 162 1.08 -9.93 -12.14
N THR A 163 0.99 -10.56 -13.32
CA THR A 163 0.24 -11.84 -13.46
C THR A 163 0.85 -13.00 -12.68
N GLY A 164 2.15 -12.94 -12.34
CA GLY A 164 2.83 -13.98 -11.55
C GLY A 164 3.20 -13.55 -10.12
N ASN A 165 3.48 -12.25 -9.92
CA ASN A 165 4.16 -11.78 -8.71
C ASN A 165 3.23 -11.06 -7.71
N LEU A 166 1.94 -10.91 -8.01
CA LEU A 166 1.04 -10.09 -7.17
C LEU A 166 0.93 -10.57 -5.72
N ALA A 167 1.03 -11.88 -5.47
CA ALA A 167 0.97 -12.42 -4.12
C ALA A 167 2.28 -12.30 -3.34
N TYR A 168 3.36 -11.81 -3.97
CA TYR A 168 4.67 -11.76 -3.33
C TYR A 168 4.78 -10.61 -2.34
N PRO A 169 5.65 -10.74 -1.31
CA PRO A 169 5.87 -9.70 -0.30
C PRO A 169 6.26 -8.34 -0.89
N SER A 170 6.96 -8.32 -2.02
CA SER A 170 7.39 -7.12 -2.75
C SER A 170 6.23 -6.23 -3.22
N ALA A 171 5.15 -6.83 -3.72
CA ALA A 171 3.98 -6.09 -4.20
C ALA A 171 3.24 -5.43 -3.03
N PHE A 172 3.05 -6.17 -1.93
CA PHE A 172 2.49 -5.65 -0.69
C PHE A 172 3.35 -4.52 -0.11
N ALA A 173 4.66 -4.76 0.03
CA ALA A 173 5.59 -3.78 0.57
C ALA A 173 5.60 -2.48 -0.25
N THR A 174 5.60 -2.57 -1.59
CA THR A 174 5.52 -1.38 -2.44
C THR A 174 4.24 -0.57 -2.21
N GLY A 175 3.10 -1.25 -2.05
CA GLY A 175 1.85 -0.57 -1.68
C GLY A 175 1.94 0.13 -0.33
N LEU A 176 2.54 -0.51 0.68
CA LEU A 176 2.80 0.09 2.00
C LEU A 176 3.75 1.29 1.92
N VAL A 177 4.78 1.25 1.06
CA VAL A 177 5.68 2.40 0.84
C VAL A 177 4.93 3.61 0.34
N LEU A 178 4.04 3.44 -0.64
CA LEU A 178 3.24 4.54 -1.18
C LEU A 178 2.29 5.10 -0.12
N TRP A 179 1.72 4.25 0.74
CA TRP A 179 0.98 4.69 1.92
C TRP A 179 1.86 5.47 2.90
N ALA A 180 3.08 5.00 3.16
CA ALA A 180 4.03 5.65 4.05
C ALA A 180 4.39 7.05 3.53
N TRP A 181 4.74 7.17 2.25
CA TRP A 181 5.02 8.47 1.63
C TRP A 181 3.81 9.38 1.59
N ALA A 182 2.61 8.84 1.36
CA ALA A 182 1.38 9.64 1.42
C ALA A 182 1.16 10.24 2.81
N LEU A 183 1.36 9.45 3.86
CA LEU A 183 1.23 9.91 5.24
C LEU A 183 2.35 10.89 5.61
N THR A 184 3.59 10.60 5.23
CA THR A 184 4.75 11.48 5.42
C THR A 184 4.52 12.84 4.76
N GLY A 185 4.16 12.87 3.48
CA GLY A 185 3.90 14.12 2.74
C GLY A 185 2.69 14.89 3.26
N ALA A 186 1.62 14.20 3.68
CA ALA A 186 0.47 14.86 4.32
C ALA A 186 0.86 15.56 5.63
N ARG A 187 1.76 14.96 6.43
CA ARG A 187 2.25 15.57 7.66
C ARG A 187 3.25 16.69 7.42
N ALA A 188 4.13 16.55 6.42
CA ALA A 188 5.04 17.63 6.02
C ALA A 188 4.27 18.89 5.62
N ARG A 189 3.16 18.77 4.87
CA ARG A 189 2.32 19.92 4.52
C ARG A 189 1.56 20.53 5.70
N ASN A 190 1.08 19.69 6.62
CA ASN A 190 0.33 20.18 7.78
C ASN A 190 1.24 20.81 8.86
N ALA A 191 2.56 20.61 8.80
CA ALA A 191 3.51 21.20 9.75
C ALA A 191 3.46 22.74 9.81
N GLY A 192 3.03 23.42 8.72
CA GLY A 192 2.84 24.87 8.71
C GLY A 192 1.47 25.37 9.23
N ALA A 193 0.49 24.49 9.44
CA ALA A 193 -0.90 24.85 9.76
C ALA A 193 -1.31 24.58 11.22
N VAL A 194 -0.45 23.97 12.04
CA VAL A 194 -0.78 23.63 13.44
C VAL A 194 -0.55 24.84 14.34
N ARG A 195 -1.57 25.70 14.44
CA ARG A 195 -1.67 26.75 15.45
C ARG A 195 -2.39 26.20 16.68
N TYR A 196 -1.59 25.73 17.63
CA TYR A 196 -1.85 25.46 19.05
C TYR A 196 -1.30 24.10 19.44
N VAL A 197 -0.11 24.13 20.06
CA VAL A 197 0.43 23.02 20.82
C VAL A 197 -0.01 23.27 22.26
N GLY A 198 -0.57 22.26 22.93
CA GLY A 198 -0.94 22.36 24.35
C GLY A 198 0.25 22.76 25.23
N PRO A 199 0.06 22.87 26.57
CA PRO A 199 1.03 23.48 27.49
C PRO A 199 2.46 22.91 27.45
N GLY A 200 2.67 21.72 26.87
CA GLY A 200 3.97 21.06 26.75
C GLY A 200 4.71 21.23 25.41
N GLY A 201 4.18 21.92 24.38
CA GLY A 201 4.94 22.18 23.15
C GLY A 201 5.29 20.96 22.27
N LEU A 202 4.87 19.75 22.67
CA LEU A 202 5.19 18.50 21.97
C LEU A 202 4.18 18.16 20.85
N ARG A 203 4.72 17.78 19.70
CA ARG A 203 3.95 17.26 18.55
C ARG A 203 3.20 15.99 18.96
N PRO A 204 2.03 15.67 18.36
CA PRO A 204 1.36 14.41 18.63
C PRO A 204 2.22 13.22 18.20
N VAL A 205 2.88 12.62 19.19
CA VAL A 205 3.69 11.39 19.13
C VAL A 205 3.04 10.23 18.37
N PRO A 206 1.72 9.94 18.49
CA PRO A 206 1.13 8.76 17.84
C PRO A 206 1.22 8.80 16.31
N GLY A 207 1.27 9.98 15.69
CA GLY A 207 1.39 10.10 14.23
C GLY A 207 2.75 9.66 13.69
N TYR A 208 3.83 10.02 14.37
CA TYR A 208 5.18 9.62 13.99
C TYR A 208 5.48 8.17 14.39
N ALA A 209 4.91 7.69 15.50
CA ALA A 209 4.98 6.27 15.87
C ALA A 209 4.31 5.38 14.81
N ALA A 210 3.13 5.77 14.30
CA ALA A 210 2.46 5.03 13.23
C ALA A 210 3.28 5.01 11.92
N LEU A 211 3.94 6.12 11.58
CA LEU A 211 4.88 6.16 10.44
C LEU A 211 6.07 5.23 10.67
N GLY A 212 6.72 5.31 11.84
CA GLY A 212 7.83 4.43 12.19
C GLY A 212 7.45 2.95 12.14
N ALA A 213 6.28 2.60 12.67
CA ALA A 213 5.75 1.24 12.59
C ALA A 213 5.51 0.79 11.14
N LEU A 214 5.01 1.69 10.27
CA LEU A 214 4.79 1.37 8.86
C LEU A 214 6.11 1.17 8.10
N TYR A 215 7.12 2.02 8.29
CA TYR A 215 8.45 1.82 7.71
C TYR A 215 9.14 0.57 8.25
N GLY A 216 9.00 0.29 9.55
CA GLY A 216 9.49 -0.94 10.18
C GLY A 216 8.80 -2.18 9.62
N LEU A 217 7.49 -2.13 9.37
CA LEU A 217 6.75 -3.21 8.72
C LEU A 217 7.27 -3.45 7.30
N VAL A 218 7.50 -2.39 6.51
CA VAL A 218 8.11 -2.52 5.17
C VAL A 218 9.47 -3.19 5.24
N LEU A 219 10.32 -2.80 6.21
CA LEU A 219 11.63 -3.40 6.44
C LEU A 219 11.55 -4.90 6.75
N LEU A 220 10.63 -5.28 7.65
CA LEU A 220 10.44 -6.67 8.04
C LEU A 220 9.80 -7.54 6.96
N VAL A 221 9.04 -6.94 6.03
CA VAL A 221 8.40 -7.64 4.92
C VAL A 221 9.34 -7.77 3.72
N HIS A 222 10.03 -6.70 3.35
CA HIS A 222 10.85 -6.65 2.14
C HIS A 222 11.99 -5.63 2.26
N PRO A 223 13.18 -6.03 2.77
CA PRO A 223 14.26 -5.11 3.12
C PRO A 223 14.74 -4.21 1.97
N ILE A 224 14.86 -4.73 0.75
CA ILE A 224 15.29 -3.95 -0.41
C ILE A 224 14.28 -2.84 -0.75
N THR A 225 12.97 -3.09 -0.58
CA THR A 225 11.94 -2.07 -0.77
C THR A 225 11.98 -1.02 0.34
N ALA A 226 12.38 -1.41 1.55
CA ALA A 226 12.53 -0.47 2.67
C ALA A 226 13.67 0.53 2.46
N VAL A 227 14.78 0.12 1.82
CA VAL A 227 15.86 1.05 1.44
C VAL A 227 15.31 2.11 0.48
N ALA A 228 14.59 1.70 -0.57
CA ALA A 228 13.94 2.64 -1.48
C ALA A 228 12.92 3.55 -0.76
N ALA A 229 12.15 2.99 0.18
CA ALA A 229 11.18 3.73 0.98
C ALA A 229 11.85 4.85 1.80
N ALA A 230 12.98 4.56 2.45
CA ALA A 230 13.71 5.53 3.25
C ALA A 230 14.31 6.64 2.38
N LEU A 231 14.91 6.29 1.24
CA LEU A 231 15.46 7.26 0.29
C LEU A 231 14.36 8.21 -0.23
N GLY A 232 13.23 7.68 -0.67
CA GLY A 232 12.12 8.51 -1.16
C GLY A 232 11.39 9.30 -0.06
N ALA A 233 11.56 8.95 1.22
CA ALA A 233 11.04 9.75 2.33
C ALA A 233 11.93 10.95 2.68
N ALA A 234 13.24 10.84 2.37
CA ALA A 234 14.23 11.87 2.63
C ALA A 234 14.35 12.90 1.48
N ALA A 235 13.96 12.51 0.26
CA ALA A 235 13.91 13.38 -0.93
C ALA A 235 12.71 14.35 -0.90
#